data_AF-A0A814KXJ9-F1
#
_entry.id   AF-A0A814KXJ9-F1
#
_cell.length_a   1.000
_cell.length_b   1.000
_cell.length_c   1.000
_cell.angle_alpha   90.00
_cell.angle_beta   90.00
_cell.angle_gamma   90.00
#
_symmetry.space_group_name_H-M   'P 1'
#
loop_
_entity.id
_entity.type
_entity.pdbx_description
1 polymer ?
#
loop_
_entity_poly.entity_id
_entity_poly.type
_entity_poly.pdbx_seq_one_letter_code
_entity_poly.pdbx_strand_id
1 'polypeptide(L)'
;MFVRSAIVRTNGSSFIDDHSRTSTTAYLRCSQTSVIKCIEQRFAQFQGNINPLRLELLQVVKYEHNQELKPHINWFYHANQMINEFINIKFNFSLHSRFCNILLCNDIAPYRGIRFRPIPGNSIFWSNQ
;
A
#
# COMPACT_ATOMS: atom_id res chain seq x y z
N MET A 1 5.40 17.88 -6.53
CA MET A 1 4.07 18.33 -6.99
C MET A 1 3.18 17.10 -7.11
N PHE A 2 1.90 17.19 -6.74
CA PHE A 2 0.95 16.08 -6.91
C PHE A 2 0.41 16.03 -8.34
N VAL A 3 0.28 14.83 -8.88
CA VAL A 3 -0.30 14.56 -10.21
C VAL A 3 -1.34 13.43 -10.10
N ARG A 4 -2.19 13.25 -11.12
CA ARG A 4 -3.10 12.09 -11.17
C ARG A 4 -2.31 10.80 -11.03
N SER A 5 -2.75 9.91 -10.15
CA SER A 5 -2.08 8.62 -9.98
C SER A 5 -2.32 7.73 -11.19
N ALA A 6 -1.24 7.23 -11.78
CA ALA A 6 -1.30 6.25 -12.85
C ALA A 6 -1.34 4.81 -12.30
N ILE A 7 -1.76 3.89 -13.16
CA ILE A 7 -1.61 2.44 -13.00
C ILE A 7 -0.51 1.97 -13.95
N VAL A 8 0.36 1.10 -13.44
CA VAL A 8 1.46 0.52 -14.21
C VAL A 8 1.02 -0.83 -14.76
N ARG A 9 1.31 -1.09 -16.03
CA ARG A 9 1.07 -2.37 -16.71
C ARG A 9 2.28 -3.29 -16.58
N THR A 10 2.08 -4.57 -16.87
CA THR A 10 3.14 -5.59 -16.88
C THR A 10 4.29 -5.27 -17.84
N ASN A 11 4.03 -4.49 -18.90
CA ASN A 11 5.04 -4.02 -19.85
C ASN A 11 5.76 -2.73 -19.41
N GLY A 12 5.54 -2.26 -18.17
CA GLY A 12 6.14 -1.04 -17.61
C GLY A 12 5.49 0.27 -18.06
N SER A 13 4.56 0.25 -19.02
CA SER A 13 3.82 1.46 -19.39
C SER A 13 2.85 1.88 -18.28
N SER A 14 2.59 3.18 -18.17
CA SER A 14 1.64 3.73 -17.19
C SER A 14 0.56 4.55 -17.86
N PHE A 15 -0.65 4.51 -17.30
CA PHE A 15 -1.81 5.26 -17.81
C PHE A 15 -2.75 5.64 -16.66
N ILE A 16 -3.60 6.65 -16.89
CA ILE A 16 -4.64 7.04 -15.92
C ILE A 16 -5.86 6.14 -16.13
N ASP A 17 -6.33 5.52 -15.05
CA ASP A 17 -7.54 4.70 -15.02
C ASP A 17 -8.39 5.07 -13.80
N ASP A 18 -9.36 5.95 -14.03
CA ASP A 18 -10.25 6.46 -12.99
C ASP A 18 -11.29 5.42 -12.54
N HIS A 19 -11.40 4.25 -13.19
CA HIS A 19 -12.23 3.16 -12.68
C HIS A 19 -11.53 2.42 -11.52
N SER A 20 -10.23 2.15 -11.69
CA SER A 20 -9.46 1.35 -10.74
C SER A 20 -8.80 2.22 -9.65
N ARG A 21 -8.40 3.46 -9.94
CA ARG A 21 -7.72 4.35 -8.99
C ARG A 21 -8.03 5.82 -9.27
N THR A 22 -8.56 6.52 -8.27
CA THR A 22 -8.92 7.94 -8.40
C THR A 22 -8.05 8.90 -7.60
N SER A 23 -6.93 8.47 -7.03
CA SER A 23 -6.05 9.29 -6.19
C SER A 23 -5.14 10.27 -6.96
N THR A 24 -4.43 11.11 -6.20
CA THR A 24 -3.26 11.84 -6.68
C THR A 24 -1.98 11.37 -5.98
N THR A 25 -0.84 11.52 -6.65
CA THR A 25 0.46 11.04 -6.15
C THR A 25 1.56 12.07 -6.32
N ALA A 26 2.52 12.06 -5.41
CA ALA A 26 3.81 12.71 -5.56
C ALA A 26 4.93 11.72 -5.21
N TYR A 27 6.10 11.88 -5.83
CA TYR A 27 7.29 11.13 -5.50
C TYR A 27 8.27 12.03 -4.78
N LEU A 28 8.83 11.54 -3.68
CA LEU A 28 9.85 12.22 -2.92
C LEU A 28 11.22 11.75 -3.40
N ARG A 29 12.20 12.66 -3.49
CA ARG A 29 13.55 12.28 -3.92
C ARG A 29 14.27 11.58 -2.76
N CYS A 30 15.18 10.67 -3.12
CA CYS A 30 16.02 9.96 -2.16
C CYS A 30 16.71 10.94 -1.21
N SER A 31 16.55 10.71 0.10
CA SER A 31 17.15 11.53 1.16
C SER A 31 16.95 13.06 1.00
N GLN A 32 15.83 13.48 0.38
CA GLN A 32 15.56 14.90 0.11
C GLN A 32 15.47 15.75 1.38
N THR A 33 14.99 15.18 2.48
CA THR A 33 14.93 15.82 3.80
C THR A 33 15.41 14.85 4.88
N SER A 34 15.72 15.36 6.07
CA SER A 34 16.08 14.54 7.23
C SER A 34 14.98 13.54 7.61
N VAL A 35 13.70 13.93 7.44
CA VAL A 35 12.54 13.04 7.68
C VAL A 35 12.51 11.91 6.65
N ILE A 36 12.66 12.22 5.36
CA ILE A 36 12.67 11.23 4.28
C ILE A 36 13.81 10.23 4.48
N LYS A 37 15.02 10.74 4.74
CA LYS A 37 16.20 9.90 5.02
C LYS A 37 15.97 8.99 6.24
N CYS A 38 15.37 9.51 7.30
CA CYS A 38 15.06 8.72 8.50
C CYS A 38 14.06 7.58 8.20
N ILE A 39 13.03 7.85 7.39
CA ILE A 39 12.05 6.83 6.97
C ILE A 39 12.72 5.75 6.12
N GLU A 40 13.50 6.14 5.10
CA GLU A 40 14.24 5.21 4.23
C GLU A 40 15.16 4.29 5.03
N GLN A 41 15.93 4.86 5.97
CA GLN A 41 16.83 4.10 6.83
C GLN A 41 16.09 3.14 7.75
N ARG A 42 15.00 3.60 8.39
CA ARG A 42 14.20 2.76 9.29
C ARG A 42 13.57 1.58 8.54
N PHE A 43 13.07 1.82 7.33
CA PHE A 43 12.47 0.77 6.51
C PHE A 43 13.53 -0.23 6.03
N ALA A 44 14.69 0.25 5.58
CA ALA A 44 15.80 -0.60 5.20
C ALA A 44 16.29 -1.50 6.34
N GLN A 45 16.39 -0.95 7.56
CA GLN A 45 16.71 -1.72 8.76
C GLN A 45 15.64 -2.78 9.07
N PHE A 46 14.37 -2.39 9.01
CA PHE A 46 13.23 -3.28 9.25
C PHE A 46 13.18 -4.46 8.28
N GLN A 47 13.56 -4.26 7.00
CA GLN A 47 13.60 -5.31 5.98
C GLN A 47 14.87 -6.18 6.00
N GLY A 48 15.62 -6.20 7.11
CA GLY A 48 16.85 -6.99 7.23
C GLY A 48 18.11 -6.24 6.81
N ASN A 49 18.18 -4.94 7.10
CA ASN A 49 19.33 -4.07 6.82
C ASN A 49 19.74 -4.04 5.35
N ILE A 50 18.78 -3.92 4.44
CA ILE A 50 19.06 -3.76 3.01
C ILE A 50 19.72 -2.40 2.71
N ASN A 51 20.39 -2.28 1.56
CA ASN A 51 20.91 -0.98 1.11
C ASN A 51 19.73 -0.05 0.78
N PRO A 52 19.61 1.14 1.41
CA PRO A 52 18.52 2.09 1.13
C PRO A 52 18.42 2.53 -0.35
N LEU A 53 19.52 2.47 -1.11
CA LEU A 53 19.51 2.76 -2.55
C LEU A 53 18.76 1.71 -3.39
N ARG A 54 18.39 0.57 -2.79
CA ARG A 54 17.56 -0.47 -3.43
C ARG A 54 16.07 -0.26 -3.19
N LEU A 55 15.69 0.75 -2.39
CA LEU A 55 14.29 1.11 -2.18
C LEU A 55 13.78 1.86 -3.41
N GLU A 56 12.53 1.56 -3.79
CA GLU A 56 11.78 2.47 -4.64
C GLU A 56 11.60 3.82 -3.96
N LEU A 57 11.42 4.89 -4.75
CA LEU A 57 11.19 6.22 -4.19
C LEU A 57 9.92 6.23 -3.34
N LEU A 58 9.97 6.93 -2.21
CA LEU A 58 8.79 7.13 -1.37
C LEU A 58 7.68 7.83 -2.17
N GLN A 59 6.58 7.11 -2.36
CA GLN A 59 5.38 7.59 -3.01
C GLN A 59 4.39 8.11 -1.95
N VAL A 60 4.01 9.38 -2.05
CA VAL A 60 2.93 9.95 -1.24
C VAL A 60 1.65 9.94 -2.05
N VAL A 61 0.63 9.25 -1.54
CA VAL A 61 -0.68 9.13 -2.19
C VAL A 61 -1.71 9.91 -1.38
N LYS A 62 -2.52 10.72 -2.06
CA LYS A 62 -3.58 11.53 -1.45
C LYS A 62 -4.93 11.16 -2.05
N TYR A 63 -5.91 10.93 -1.17
CA TYR A 63 -7.31 10.71 -1.50
C TYR A 63 -8.13 11.88 -0.94
N GLU A 64 -8.95 12.48 -1.78
CA GLU A 64 -10.02 13.39 -1.37
C GLU A 64 -11.30 12.60 -1.05
N HIS A 65 -12.32 13.31 -0.56
CA HIS A 65 -13.64 12.73 -0.38
C HIS A 65 -14.13 12.05 -1.67
N ASN A 66 -14.70 10.84 -1.54
CA ASN A 66 -15.16 9.98 -2.64
C ASN A 66 -14.08 9.46 -3.62
N GLN A 67 -12.79 9.63 -3.31
CA GLN A 67 -11.73 8.94 -4.04
C GLN A 67 -11.41 7.59 -3.40
N GLU A 68 -11.00 6.64 -4.23
CA GLU A 68 -10.74 5.26 -3.81
C GLU A 68 -9.68 4.59 -4.69
N LEU A 69 -9.21 3.45 -4.19
CA LEU A 69 -8.41 2.49 -4.93
C LEU A 69 -9.11 1.15 -4.83
N LYS A 70 -9.47 0.59 -5.98
CA LYS A 70 -10.08 -0.74 -6.02
C LYS A 70 -9.08 -1.80 -5.55
N PRO A 71 -9.55 -2.92 -4.98
CA PRO A 71 -8.67 -4.00 -4.56
C PRO A 71 -7.77 -4.47 -5.70
N HIS A 72 -6.49 -4.60 -5.43
CA HIS A 72 -5.45 -5.02 -6.38
C HIS A 72 -4.31 -5.70 -5.61
N ILE A 73 -3.41 -6.34 -6.37
CA ILE A 73 -2.15 -6.86 -5.86
C ILE A 73 -1.01 -5.91 -6.20
N ASN A 74 0.00 -5.87 -5.35
CA ASN A 74 1.17 -5.00 -5.53
C ASN A 74 2.31 -5.68 -6.30
N TRP A 75 2.04 -6.80 -7.00
CA TRP A 75 2.99 -7.48 -7.87
C TRP A 75 2.37 -7.72 -9.25
N PHE A 76 3.21 -7.95 -10.26
CA PHE A 76 2.77 -8.32 -11.59
C PHE A 76 2.74 -9.84 -11.72
N TYR A 77 1.69 -10.38 -12.37
CA TYR A 77 1.72 -11.77 -12.80
C TYR A 77 2.69 -11.92 -13.97
N HIS A 78 3.70 -12.78 -13.82
CA HIS A 78 4.37 -13.37 -14.96
C HIS A 78 3.46 -14.44 -15.57
N ALA A 79 3.48 -14.62 -16.89
CA ALA A 79 2.45 -15.26 -17.71
C ALA A 79 2.03 -16.72 -17.37
N ASN A 80 2.51 -17.32 -16.28
CA ASN A 80 2.18 -18.68 -15.84
C ASN A 80 1.68 -18.80 -14.39
N GLN A 81 1.34 -17.71 -13.70
CA GLN A 81 0.73 -17.78 -12.36
C GLN A 81 -0.49 -16.87 -12.27
N MET A 82 -1.64 -17.35 -12.73
CA MET A 82 -2.93 -16.75 -12.38
C MET A 82 -3.29 -17.19 -10.96
N ILE A 83 -2.78 -16.50 -9.95
CA ILE A 83 -3.31 -16.66 -8.59
C ILE A 83 -4.12 -15.42 -8.28
N ASN A 84 -5.45 -15.47 -8.35
CA ASN A 84 -6.35 -14.43 -7.85
C ASN A 84 -6.22 -14.31 -6.32
N GLU A 85 -5.06 -13.90 -5.85
CA GLU A 85 -4.81 -13.56 -4.47
C GLU A 85 -5.00 -12.07 -4.33
N PHE A 86 -6.24 -11.65 -4.12
CA PHE A 86 -6.44 -10.47 -3.28
C PHE A 86 -5.56 -10.61 -2.04
N ILE A 87 -5.11 -9.50 -1.46
CA ILE A 87 -4.50 -9.47 -0.13
C ILE A 87 -5.54 -10.02 0.88
N ASN A 88 -5.63 -11.34 0.92
CA ASN A 88 -6.42 -12.16 1.81
C ASN A 88 -5.47 -12.49 2.93
N ILE A 89 -5.18 -11.48 3.75
CA ILE A 89 -4.54 -11.72 5.02
C ILE A 89 -5.58 -12.45 5.88
N LYS A 90 -5.63 -13.78 5.73
CA LYS A 90 -6.42 -14.68 6.56
C LYS A 90 -5.67 -14.85 7.88
N PHE A 91 -5.84 -13.91 8.78
CA PHE A 91 -5.58 -14.20 10.18
C PHE A 91 -6.81 -14.92 10.76
N ASN A 92 -6.58 -16.05 11.42
CA ASN A 92 -7.57 -16.66 12.30
C ASN A 92 -7.71 -15.80 13.56
N PHE A 93 -8.39 -14.67 13.43
CA PHE A 93 -8.86 -13.92 14.59
C PHE A 93 -10.26 -14.44 14.92
N SER A 94 -10.38 -15.13 16.06
CA SER A 94 -11.50 -14.81 16.94
C SER A 94 -11.34 -13.32 17.23
N LEU A 95 -12.08 -12.46 16.51
CA LEU A 95 -12.00 -11.00 16.58
C LEU A 95 -12.26 -10.54 18.01
N HIS A 96 -11.19 -10.47 18.80
CA HIS A 96 -11.26 -10.03 20.17
C HIS A 96 -11.30 -8.50 20.15
N SER A 97 -12.26 -7.91 20.87
CA SER A 97 -12.56 -6.47 20.91
C SER A 97 -11.33 -5.58 21.15
N ARG A 98 -10.26 -6.14 21.73
CA ARG A 98 -8.98 -5.47 21.98
C ARG A 98 -8.33 -4.83 20.75
N PHE A 99 -8.62 -5.29 19.53
CA PHE A 99 -8.04 -4.74 18.31
C PHE A 99 -8.94 -3.71 17.61
N CYS A 100 -10.15 -3.47 18.12
CA CYS A 100 -11.10 -2.56 17.47
C CYS A 100 -10.73 -1.08 17.61
N ASN A 101 -9.62 -0.74 18.27
CA ASN A 101 -8.97 0.56 18.18
C ASN A 101 -8.16 0.72 16.88
N ILE A 102 -7.61 -0.38 16.34
CA ILE A 102 -6.77 -0.39 15.12
C ILE A 102 -7.53 -0.94 13.91
N LEU A 103 -8.49 -1.86 14.13
CA LEU A 103 -9.26 -2.54 13.08
C LEU A 103 -10.71 -2.06 13.00
N LEU A 104 -11.24 -1.93 11.79
CA LEU A 104 -12.66 -1.67 11.54
C LEU A 104 -13.49 -2.96 11.74
N CYS A 105 -13.85 -3.24 12.99
CA CYS A 105 -14.52 -4.49 13.41
C CYS A 105 -15.99 -4.64 12.96
N ASN A 106 -16.75 -3.54 12.87
CA ASN A 106 -18.21 -3.57 12.69
C ASN A 106 -18.65 -3.12 11.30
N ASP A 107 -17.72 -3.08 10.36
CA ASP A 107 -17.97 -2.53 9.05
C ASP A 107 -18.45 -3.68 8.12
N ILE A 108 -19.38 -3.42 7.21
CA ILE A 108 -19.85 -4.41 6.23
C ILE A 108 -19.05 -4.15 4.96
N ALA A 109 -17.99 -4.94 4.72
CA ALA A 109 -17.18 -4.79 3.52
C ALA A 109 -17.82 -5.52 2.33
N PRO A 110 -17.68 -4.97 1.11
CA PRO A 110 -17.98 -5.72 -0.10
C PRO A 110 -17.00 -6.91 -0.32
N TYR A 111 -15.85 -6.91 0.36
CA TYR A 111 -14.82 -7.96 0.26
C TYR A 111 -14.55 -8.61 1.63
N ARG A 112 -14.20 -9.90 1.64
CA ARG A 112 -13.76 -10.58 2.86
C ARG A 112 -12.34 -10.12 3.22
N GLY A 113 -12.06 -9.94 4.53
CA GLY A 113 -10.72 -9.59 5.00
C GLY A 113 -10.72 -8.71 6.26
N ILE A 114 -9.54 -8.18 6.58
CA ILE A 114 -9.33 -7.22 7.68
C ILE A 114 -9.22 -5.81 7.10
N ARG A 115 -9.81 -4.84 7.80
CA ARG A 115 -9.66 -3.42 7.48
C ARG A 115 -8.99 -2.69 8.63
N PHE A 116 -8.00 -1.88 8.28
CA PHE A 116 -7.24 -1.07 9.23
C PHE A 116 -7.76 0.35 9.25
N ARG A 117 -7.78 0.97 10.43
CA ARG A 117 -7.99 2.42 10.54
C ARG A 117 -6.73 3.17 10.11
N PRO A 118 -6.87 4.28 9.36
CA PRO A 118 -5.74 5.16 9.07
C PRO A 118 -5.40 5.99 10.31
N ILE A 119 -4.52 5.46 11.17
CA ILE A 119 -4.07 6.15 12.39
C ILE A 119 -2.73 6.86 12.10
N PRO A 120 -2.63 8.18 12.28
CA PRO A 120 -1.39 8.92 12.08
C PRO A 120 -0.22 8.31 12.87
N GLY A 121 0.92 8.12 12.21
CA GLY A 121 2.13 7.56 12.80
C GLY A 121 2.23 6.03 12.77
N ASN A 122 1.14 5.32 12.48
CA ASN A 122 1.17 3.86 12.31
C ASN A 122 1.65 3.47 10.91
N SER A 123 2.22 2.27 10.80
CA SER A 123 2.57 1.63 9.53
C SER A 123 1.94 0.23 9.44
N ILE A 124 1.67 -0.21 8.22
CA ILE A 124 1.23 -1.57 7.91
C ILE A 124 2.29 -2.19 7.01
N PHE A 125 2.72 -3.39 7.34
CA PHE A 125 3.66 -4.18 6.55
C PHE A 125 3.08 -5.57 6.31
N TRP A 126 3.23 -6.05 5.08
CA TRP A 126 2.93 -7.43 4.70
C TRP A 126 3.98 -7.90 3.67
N SER A 127 4.06 -9.21 3.49
CA SER A 127 4.90 -9.86 2.49
C SER A 127 4.00 -10.74 1.63
N ASN A 128 4.15 -10.61 0.31
CA ASN A 128 3.54 -11.53 -0.64
C ASN A 128 4.50 -12.73 -0.73
N GLN A 129 4.13 -13.87 -0.15
CA GLN A 129 4.91 -15.11 -0.21
C GLN A 129 4.45 -15.95 -1.41
#